data_AF-S7W8P0-F1
#
_entry.id   AF-S7W8P0-F1
#
_cell.length_a   1.000
_cell.length_b   1.000
_cell.length_c   1.000
_cell.angle_alpha   90.00
_cell.angle_beta   90.00
_cell.angle_gamma   90.00
#
_symmetry.space_group_name_H-M   'P 1'
#
loop_
_entity.id
_entity.type
_entity.pdbx_description
1 polymer ?
#
loop_
_entity_poly.entity_id
_entity_poly.type
_entity_poly.pdbx_seq_one_letter_code
_entity_poly.pdbx_strand_id
1 'polypeptide(L)'
;FEFLKENDFIEEIEQNHYVLKVSFGEIEDKFYEEENEKLKSKLGIKDIKKEISDIIKQMNVYNEIKDIAQSLMGRIAEIRGVTNKEIHEEMDVLEE
;
A
#
# COMPACT_ATOMS: atom_id res chain seq x y z
N PHE A 1 -8.25 23.71 5.24
CA PHE A 1 -9.21 24.83 5.18
C PHE A 1 -9.10 25.58 3.86
N GLU A 2 -7.89 25.91 3.38
CA GLU A 2 -7.69 26.48 2.02
C GLU A 2 -8.24 25.57 0.92
N PHE A 3 -7.93 24.27 0.91
CA PHE A 3 -8.51 23.30 -0.03
C PHE A 3 -10.05 23.35 -0.12
N LEU A 4 -10.73 23.51 1.03
CA LEU A 4 -12.19 23.59 1.09
C LEU A 4 -12.73 24.91 0.55
N LYS A 5 -11.98 26.01 0.72
CA LYS A 5 -12.31 27.33 0.16
C LYS A 5 -12.03 27.40 -1.34
N GLU A 6 -10.91 26.86 -1.78
CA GLU A 6 -10.49 26.83 -3.18
C GLU A 6 -11.41 25.97 -4.05
N ASN A 7 -11.91 24.85 -3.49
CA ASN A 7 -12.87 23.98 -4.16
C ASN A 7 -14.36 24.33 -3.88
N ASP A 8 -14.65 25.47 -3.24
CA ASP A 8 -16.01 25.95 -2.90
C ASP A 8 -16.88 24.92 -2.13
N PHE A 9 -16.25 24.10 -1.27
CA PHE A 9 -16.94 23.07 -0.50
C PHE A 9 -17.53 23.57 0.82
N ILE A 10 -17.24 24.81 1.21
CA ILE A 10 -17.78 25.42 2.43
C ILE A 10 -18.54 26.72 2.16
N GLU A 11 -19.66 26.91 2.85
CA GLU A 11 -20.40 28.17 2.89
C GLU A 11 -20.30 28.80 4.27
N GLU A 12 -19.98 30.09 4.34
CA GLU A 12 -19.98 30.84 5.59
C GLU A 12 -21.41 31.33 5.88
N ILE A 13 -21.94 30.95 7.05
CA ILE A 13 -23.30 31.34 7.44
C ILE A 13 -23.24 32.62 8.30
N GLU A 14 -22.59 32.58 9.48
CA GLU A 14 -22.37 33.75 10.35
C GLU A 14 -21.18 33.54 11.30
N GLN A 15 -20.51 34.64 11.70
CA GLN A 15 -19.46 34.66 12.74
C GLN A 15 -18.42 33.54 12.63
N ASN A 16 -17.80 33.36 11.46
CA ASN A 16 -16.73 32.38 11.25
C ASN A 16 -17.19 30.90 11.41
N HIS A 17 -18.50 30.63 11.27
CA HIS A 17 -19.06 29.28 11.18
C HIS A 17 -19.27 28.91 9.71
N TYR A 18 -18.76 27.72 9.35
CA TYR A 18 -18.78 27.21 7.98
C TYR A 18 -19.55 25.89 7.93
N VAL A 19 -20.40 25.73 6.93
CA VAL A 19 -21.07 24.45 6.64
C VAL A 19 -20.51 23.84 5.37
N LEU A 20 -20.46 22.52 5.32
CA LEU A 20 -20.10 21.80 4.10
C LEU A 20 -21.29 21.86 3.13
N LYS A 21 -21.05 22.34 1.91
CA LYS A 21 -22.06 22.34 0.83
C LYS A 21 -22.29 20.93 0.27
N VAL A 22 -21.28 20.09 0.36
CA VAL A 22 -21.23 18.73 -0.18
C VAL A 22 -20.99 17.73 0.94
N SER A 23 -21.26 16.45 0.67
CA SER A 23 -20.99 15.41 1.64
C SER A 23 -19.49 15.28 1.90
N PHE A 24 -19.11 14.84 3.10
CA PHE A 24 -17.70 14.66 3.46
C PHE A 24 -16.98 13.67 2.52
N GLY A 25 -17.68 12.63 2.03
CA GLY A 25 -17.11 11.67 1.09
C GLY A 25 -16.73 12.29 -0.26
N GLU A 26 -17.52 13.21 -0.79
CA GLU A 26 -17.19 13.91 -2.05
C GLU A 26 -15.95 14.79 -1.92
N ILE A 27 -15.72 15.35 -0.73
CA ILE A 27 -14.53 16.14 -0.41
C ILE A 27 -13.31 15.23 -0.31
N GLU A 28 -13.44 14.08 0.37
CA GLU A 28 -12.39 13.07 0.47
C GLU A 28 -11.97 12.57 -0.91
N ASP A 29 -12.94 12.20 -1.77
CA ASP A 29 -12.66 11.72 -3.12
C ASP A 29 -11.85 12.75 -3.93
N LYS A 30 -12.30 14.01 -3.93
CA LYS A 30 -11.59 15.14 -4.57
C LYS A 30 -10.20 15.37 -4.00
N PHE A 31 -10.04 15.27 -2.68
CA PHE A 31 -8.76 15.44 -2.03
C PHE A 31 -7.78 14.34 -2.43
N TYR A 32 -8.24 13.09 -2.43
CA TYR A 32 -7.43 11.96 -2.87
C TYR A 32 -7.08 12.05 -4.35
N GLU A 33 -7.97 12.53 -5.22
CA GLU A 33 -7.66 12.79 -6.63
C GLU A 33 -6.52 13.81 -6.81
N GLU A 34 -6.59 14.96 -6.13
CA GLU A 34 -5.55 16.00 -6.21
C GLU A 34 -4.20 15.51 -5.66
N GLU A 35 -4.20 14.83 -4.51
CA GLU A 35 -2.97 14.27 -3.95
C GLU A 35 -2.39 13.18 -4.85
N ASN A 36 -3.23 12.32 -5.44
CA ASN A 36 -2.78 11.30 -6.38
C ASN A 36 -2.12 11.93 -7.63
N GLU A 37 -2.66 13.02 -8.17
CA GLU A 37 -2.04 13.72 -9.31
C GLU A 37 -0.71 14.41 -8.94
N LYS A 38 -0.58 14.95 -7.71
CA LYS A 38 0.70 15.46 -7.19
C LYS A 38 1.73 14.34 -7.06
N LEU A 39 1.33 13.19 -6.50
CA LEU A 39 2.17 12.00 -6.37
C LEU A 39 2.60 11.45 -7.73
N LYS A 40 1.67 11.38 -8.69
CA LYS A 40 1.93 10.99 -10.09
C LYS A 40 3.04 11.84 -10.71
N SER A 41 2.93 13.15 -10.55
CA SER A 41 3.90 14.12 -11.08
C SER A 41 5.26 13.99 -10.40
N LYS A 42 5.28 13.78 -9.07
CA LYS A 42 6.51 13.62 -8.29
C LYS A 42 7.27 12.32 -8.59
N LEU A 43 6.54 11.22 -8.79
CA LEU A 43 7.12 9.89 -9.02
C LEU A 43 7.33 9.58 -10.51
N GLY A 44 6.86 10.43 -11.42
CA GLY A 44 6.96 10.20 -12.87
C GLY A 44 6.14 9.00 -13.35
N ILE A 45 5.12 8.59 -12.58
CA ILE A 45 4.32 7.41 -12.85
C ILE A 45 3.28 7.73 -13.93
N LYS A 46 3.24 6.94 -15.01
CA LYS A 46 2.24 7.13 -16.08
C LYS A 46 0.85 6.64 -15.69
N ASP A 47 0.78 5.52 -14.96
CA ASP A 47 -0.47 4.89 -14.52
C ASP A 47 -0.31 4.32 -13.11
N ILE A 48 -0.85 5.03 -12.12
CA ILE A 48 -0.79 4.65 -10.71
C ILE A 48 -1.47 3.30 -10.47
N LYS A 49 -2.60 3.04 -11.13
CA LYS A 49 -3.34 1.79 -10.93
C LYS A 49 -2.55 0.59 -11.46
N LYS A 50 -1.88 0.77 -12.60
CA LYS A 50 -1.03 -0.27 -13.16
C LYS A 50 0.20 -0.53 -12.29
N GLU A 51 0.90 0.51 -11.84
CA GLU A 51 2.06 0.35 -10.95
C GLU A 51 1.68 -0.35 -9.64
N ILE A 52 0.61 0.08 -8.98
CA ILE A 52 0.12 -0.58 -7.76
C ILE A 52 -0.24 -2.04 -8.05
N SER A 53 -0.93 -2.30 -9.17
CA SER A 53 -1.27 -3.67 -9.56
C SER A 53 -0.03 -4.53 -9.79
N ASP A 54 1.00 -3.99 -10.44
CA ASP A 54 2.23 -4.71 -10.73
C ASP A 54 3.06 -4.95 -9.46
N ILE A 55 3.08 -4.00 -8.53
CA ILE A 55 3.67 -4.18 -7.19
C ILE A 55 2.93 -5.28 -6.41
N ILE A 56 1.59 -5.27 -6.40
CA ILE A 56 0.80 -6.31 -5.72
C ILE A 56 1.10 -7.69 -6.32
N LYS A 57 1.21 -7.80 -7.65
CA LYS A 57 1.57 -9.06 -8.30
C LYS A 57 2.96 -9.53 -7.88
N GLN A 58 3.96 -8.64 -7.89
CA GLN A 58 5.32 -8.99 -7.46
C GLN A 58 5.36 -9.45 -6.00
N MET A 59 4.61 -8.79 -5.12
CA MET A 59 4.52 -9.16 -3.71
C MET A 59 3.86 -10.53 -3.52
N ASN A 60 2.79 -10.83 -4.26
CA ASN A 60 2.16 -12.15 -4.23
C ASN A 60 3.10 -13.25 -4.73
N VAL A 61 3.81 -13.01 -5.84
CA VAL A 61 4.79 -13.95 -6.38
C VAL A 61 5.92 -14.20 -5.37
N TYR A 62 6.43 -13.15 -4.72
CA TYR A 62 7.43 -13.28 -3.67
C TYR A 62 6.92 -14.15 -2.50
N ASN A 63 5.71 -13.88 -2.02
CA ASN A 63 5.10 -14.66 -0.94
C ASN A 63 4.92 -16.13 -1.33
N GLU A 64 4.43 -16.41 -2.54
CA GLU A 64 4.30 -17.79 -3.04
C GLU A 64 5.66 -18.52 -3.09
N ILE A 65 6.71 -17.86 -3.58
CA ILE A 65 8.05 -18.44 -3.62
C ILE A 65 8.57 -18.69 -2.20
N LYS A 66 8.37 -17.74 -1.28
CA LYS A 66 8.75 -17.88 0.13
C LYS A 66 8.05 -19.07 0.78
N ASP A 67 6.74 -19.21 0.58
CA ASP A 67 5.94 -20.29 1.16
C ASP A 67 6.36 -21.67 0.61
N ILE A 68 6.66 -21.77 -0.69
CA ILE A 68 7.20 -22.98 -1.30
C ILE A 68 8.57 -23.31 -0.70
N ALA A 69 9.46 -22.32 -0.59
CA ALA A 69 10.79 -22.51 -0.01
C ALA A 69 10.69 -23.00 1.45
N GLN A 70 9.86 -22.36 2.28
CA GLN A 70 9.64 -22.77 3.66
C GLN A 70 9.05 -24.18 3.77
N SER A 71 8.11 -24.53 2.89
CA SER A 71 7.54 -25.88 2.84
C SER A 71 8.57 -26.95 2.46
N LEU A 72 9.46 -26.65 1.52
CA LEU A 72 10.56 -27.54 1.12
C LEU A 72 11.60 -27.66 2.25
N MET A 73 11.96 -26.56 2.90
CA MET A 73 12.87 -26.55 4.04
C MET A 73 12.32 -27.40 5.19
N GLY A 74 11.02 -27.31 5.49
CA GLY A 74 10.35 -28.15 6.48
C GLY A 74 10.49 -29.65 6.18
N ARG A 75 10.27 -30.05 4.92
CA ARG A 75 10.45 -31.45 4.50
C ARG A 75 11.92 -31.89 4.57
N ILE A 76 12.86 -31.02 4.23
CA ILE A 76 14.30 -31.32 4.31
C ILE A 76 14.72 -31.50 5.77
N ALA A 77 14.24 -30.63 6.66
CA ALA A 77 14.47 -30.72 8.10
C ALA A 77 13.92 -32.04 8.68
N GLU A 78 12.69 -32.42 8.32
CA GLU A 78 12.09 -33.71 8.70
C GLU A 78 12.93 -34.91 8.25
N ILE A 79 13.40 -34.93 6.99
CA ILE A 79 14.22 -36.02 6.45
C ILE A 79 15.58 -36.09 7.15
N ARG A 80 16.19 -34.94 7.43
CA ARG A 80 17.51 -34.84 8.08
C ARG A 80 17.44 -35.00 9.61
N GLY A 81 16.25 -34.97 10.20
CA GLY A 81 16.06 -35.01 11.65
C GLY A 81 16.59 -33.76 12.37
N VAL A 82 16.73 -32.65 11.65
CA VAL A 82 17.20 -31.36 12.17
C VAL A 82 16.01 -30.40 12.31
N THR A 83 16.20 -29.32 13.05
CA THR A 83 15.17 -28.29 13.21
C THR A 83 15.13 -27.35 12.00
N ASN A 84 13.97 -26.75 11.75
CA ASN A 84 13.84 -25.74 10.67
C ASN A 84 14.81 -24.57 10.83
N LYS A 85 15.18 -24.21 12.07
CA LYS A 85 16.16 -23.15 12.33
C LYS A 85 17.54 -23.48 11.79
N GLU A 86 18.00 -24.72 11.97
CA GLU A 86 19.31 -25.17 11.50
C GLU A 86 19.38 -25.18 9.97
N ILE A 87 18.27 -25.53 9.29
CA ILE A 87 18.18 -25.43 7.81
C ILE A 87 18.13 -23.99 7.33
N HIS A 88 17.40 -23.10 8.03
CA HIS A 88 17.37 -21.68 7.68
C HIS A 88 18.75 -21.02 7.77
N GLU A 89 19.52 -21.35 8.81
CA GLU A 89 20.91 -20.91 8.96
C GLU A 89 21.85 -21.52 7.90
N GLU A 90 21.64 -22.79 7.50
CA GLU A 90 22.42 -23.45 6.43
C GLU A 90 22.12 -22.86 5.04
N MET A 91 20.88 -22.42 4.79
CA MET A 91 20.44 -21.90 3.50
C MET A 91 20.61 -20.38 3.34
N ASP A 92 21.21 -19.70 4.33
CA ASP A 92 21.46 -18.25 4.36
C ASP A 92 20.21 -17.39 4.09
N VAL A 93 19.03 -17.93 4.44
CA VAL A 93 17.75 -17.22 4.32
C VAL A 93 17.50 -16.48 5.64
N LEU A 94 18.09 -15.29 5.78
CA LEU A 94 17.82 -14.41 6.91
C LEU A 94 16.34 -13.98 6.86
N GLU A 95 15.57 -14.35 7.90
CA GLU A 95 14.27 -13.71 8.15
C GLU A 95 14.53 -12.28 8.64
N GLU A 96 14.01 -11.27 7.90
CA GLU A 96 13.76 -9.92 8.43
C GLU A 96 12.40 -9.85 9.13
#